data_AF-A0A6G1RT25-F1
#
_entry.id   AF-A0A6G1RT25-F1
#
_cell.length_a   1.000
_cell.length_b   1.000
_cell.length_c   1.000
_cell.angle_alpha   90.00
_cell.angle_beta   90.00
_cell.angle_gamma   90.00
#
_symmetry.space_group_name_H-M   'P 1'
#
loop_
_entity.id
_entity.type
_entity.pdbx_description
1 polymer ?
#
loop_
_entity_poly.entity_id
_entity_poly.type
_entity_poly.pdbx_seq_one_letter_code
_entity_poly.pdbx_strand_id
1 'polypeptide(L)'
;SMKEMVGGCCVCSDERGWAENPLVYCDGHGCNVAVHQACYGIVQVPTGPWFCRKCESQERAARVRCELCPHKDGALKRTDNGGWAHVVCALYIPEVQFANVLTMEPIVLQYVPHD
;
A
#
# COMPACT_ATOMS: atom_id res chain seq x y z
N SER A 1 18.28 -12.61 -9.95
CA SER A 1 17.79 -11.75 -11.04
C SER A 1 17.59 -10.37 -10.47
N MET A 2 18.34 -9.36 -10.93
CA MET A 2 18.08 -7.97 -10.57
C MET A 2 16.70 -7.60 -11.13
N LYS A 3 15.74 -7.28 -10.26
CA LYS A 3 14.50 -6.65 -10.71
C LYS A 3 14.88 -5.27 -11.20
N GLU A 4 14.65 -4.96 -12.48
CA GLU A 4 14.68 -3.58 -12.94
C GLU A 4 13.57 -2.83 -12.19
N MET A 5 13.98 -1.98 -11.25
CA MET A 5 13.05 -1.19 -10.43
C MET A 5 12.67 0.06 -11.20
N VAL A 6 11.84 -0.12 -12.23
CA VAL A 6 11.31 0.98 -13.04
C VAL A 6 10.09 1.54 -12.32
N GLY A 7 10.25 2.65 -11.61
CA GLY A 7 9.13 3.44 -11.11
C GLY A 7 9.32 4.00 -9.71
N GLY A 8 8.85 5.23 -9.52
CA GLY A 8 8.77 5.89 -8.23
C GLY A 8 7.76 5.26 -7.26
N CYS A 9 7.40 6.02 -6.25
CA CYS A 9 6.40 5.61 -5.28
C CYS A 9 5.03 5.45 -5.95
N CYS A 10 4.46 4.25 -5.89
CA CYS A 10 3.16 3.96 -6.51
C CYS A 10 1.96 4.57 -5.76
N VAL A 11 2.22 5.43 -4.75
CA VAL A 11 1.21 6.19 -4.01
C VAL A 11 1.25 7.68 -4.38
N CYS A 12 2.43 8.31 -4.38
CA CYS A 12 2.56 9.76 -4.61
C CYS A 12 3.12 10.14 -5.98
N SER A 13 3.57 9.17 -6.79
CA SER A 13 4.19 9.38 -8.10
C SER A 13 5.54 10.10 -8.11
N ASP A 14 6.13 10.40 -6.95
CA ASP A 14 7.51 10.89 -6.89
C ASP A 14 8.51 9.75 -7.11
N GLU A 15 9.46 9.97 -8.02
CA GLU A 15 10.47 9.02 -8.45
C GLU A 15 11.64 8.87 -7.47
N ARG A 16 11.81 9.81 -6.54
CA ARG A 16 13.00 9.88 -5.68
C ARG A 16 12.67 9.50 -4.24
N GLY A 17 13.53 8.71 -3.62
CA GLY A 17 13.55 8.56 -2.16
C GLY A 17 14.42 9.64 -1.50
N TRP A 18 14.17 9.91 -0.22
CA TRP A 18 14.96 10.84 0.61
C TRP A 18 15.59 10.12 1.80
N ALA A 19 16.55 10.77 2.47
CA ALA A 19 17.24 10.16 3.61
C ALA A 19 16.28 9.87 4.78
N GLU A 20 15.37 10.79 5.06
CA GLU A 20 14.35 10.71 6.12
C GLU A 20 13.05 10.02 5.68
N ASN A 21 12.88 9.79 4.38
CA ASN A 21 11.69 9.16 3.81
C ASN A 21 12.10 8.36 2.57
N PRO A 22 12.80 7.23 2.75
CA PRO A 22 13.35 6.47 1.64
C PRO A 22 12.25 5.75 0.86
N LEU A 23 12.56 5.40 -0.39
CA LEU A 23 11.75 4.48 -1.17
C LEU A 23 12.05 3.05 -0.72
N VAL A 24 11.01 2.30 -0.37
CA VAL A 24 11.08 0.90 0.08
C VAL A 24 10.42 0.02 -0.96
N TYR A 25 11.11 -1.05 -1.36
CA TYR A 25 10.69 -1.98 -2.41
C TYR A 25 10.26 -3.32 -1.81
N CYS A 26 9.18 -3.88 -2.31
CA CYS A 26 8.71 -5.20 -1.88
C CYS A 26 9.56 -6.32 -2.50
N ASP A 27 10.10 -7.18 -1.63
CA ASP A 27 10.87 -8.37 -2.00
C ASP A 27 9.98 -9.57 -2.39
N GLY A 28 8.65 -9.41 -2.35
CA GLY A 28 7.71 -10.42 -2.81
C GLY A 28 7.94 -10.82 -4.27
N HIS A 29 7.90 -12.12 -4.55
CA HIS A 29 8.09 -12.64 -5.91
C HIS A 29 7.01 -12.11 -6.87
N GLY A 30 7.42 -11.47 -7.96
CA GLY A 30 6.51 -10.82 -8.92
C GLY A 30 5.81 -9.56 -8.40
N CYS A 31 6.17 -9.06 -7.22
CA CYS A 31 5.64 -7.80 -6.69
C CYS A 31 6.48 -6.61 -7.14
N ASN A 32 5.80 -5.56 -7.61
CA ASN A 32 6.40 -4.29 -8.06
C ASN A 32 6.00 -3.12 -7.16
N VAL A 33 5.58 -3.39 -5.91
CA VAL A 33 5.26 -2.32 -4.96
C VAL A 33 6.56 -1.63 -4.54
N ALA A 34 6.63 -0.33 -4.82
CA ALA A 34 7.64 0.59 -4.34
C ALA A 34 6.91 1.79 -3.71
N VAL A 35 7.21 2.10 -2.46
CA VAL A 35 6.52 3.13 -1.69
C VAL A 35 7.49 3.90 -0.84
N HIS A 36 7.27 5.20 -0.64
CA HIS A 36 7.95 5.89 0.46
C HIS A 36 7.52 5.32 1.80
N GLN A 37 8.44 5.35 2.77
CA GLN A 37 8.17 4.99 4.15
C GLN A 37 6.88 5.66 4.66
N ALA A 38 6.77 6.99 4.51
CA ALA A 38 5.63 7.77 4.94
C ALA A 38 4.37 7.55 4.09
N CYS A 39 4.52 7.21 2.80
CA CYS A 39 3.37 6.96 1.91
C CYS A 39 2.67 5.62 2.18
N TYR A 40 3.27 4.73 2.97
CA TYR A 40 2.68 3.43 3.31
C TYR A 40 2.57 3.18 4.82
N GLY A 41 3.03 4.11 5.65
CA GLY A 41 3.01 3.98 7.11
C GLY A 41 3.99 2.92 7.63
N ILE A 42 5.17 2.82 7.01
CA ILE A 42 6.23 1.91 7.48
C ILE A 42 6.88 2.55 8.73
N VAL A 43 6.61 2.01 9.91
CA VAL A 43 7.09 2.58 11.19
C VAL A 43 8.62 2.60 11.27
N GLN A 44 9.26 1.52 10.82
CA GLN A 44 10.71 1.41 10.77
C GLN A 44 11.12 0.73 9.47
N VAL A 45 12.04 1.35 8.74
CA VAL A 45 12.62 0.75 7.52
C VAL A 45 13.43 -0.49 7.94
N PRO A 46 13.14 -1.67 7.38
CA PRO A 46 13.85 -2.88 7.75
C PRO A 46 15.30 -2.87 7.22
N THR A 47 16.19 -3.51 7.95
CA THR A 47 17.58 -3.76 7.52
C THR A 47 17.72 -4.99 6.62
N GLY A 48 16.63 -5.74 6.43
CA GLY A 48 16.53 -6.93 5.59
C GLY A 48 15.31 -6.87 4.67
N PRO A 49 14.84 -8.03 4.17
CA PRO A 49 13.72 -8.06 3.24
C PRO A 49 12.47 -7.37 3.77
N TRP A 50 11.79 -6.64 2.90
CA TRP A 50 10.51 -6.02 3.20
C TRP A 50 9.40 -6.57 2.31
N PHE A 51 8.23 -6.82 2.90
CA PHE A 51 7.06 -7.30 2.18
C PHE A 51 5.90 -6.35 2.42
N CYS A 52 5.23 -5.91 1.35
CA CYS A 52 3.98 -5.18 1.49
C CYS A 52 2.90 -6.09 2.09
N ARG A 53 1.83 -5.51 2.65
CA ARG A 53 0.76 -6.28 3.31
C ARG A 53 0.13 -7.36 2.40
N LYS A 54 0.05 -7.10 1.08
CA LYS A 54 -0.42 -8.09 0.08
C LYS A 54 0.48 -9.32 0.02
N CYS A 55 1.80 -9.15 0.07
CA CYS A 55 2.77 -10.26 0.00
C CYS A 55 2.96 -10.97 1.35
N GLU A 56 2.74 -10.29 2.47
CA GLU A 56 2.69 -10.93 3.79
C GLU A 56 1.42 -11.76 4.00
N SER A 57 0.33 -11.42 3.30
CA SER A 57 -0.92 -12.14 3.38
C SER A 57 -0.80 -13.55 2.82
N GLN A 58 -1.37 -14.52 3.54
CA GLN A 58 -1.52 -15.92 3.08
C GLN A 58 -2.78 -16.11 2.20
N GLU A 59 -3.54 -15.03 1.96
CA GLU A 59 -4.74 -15.09 1.13
C GLU A 59 -4.41 -15.35 -0.34
N ARG A 60 -5.31 -16.05 -1.04
CA ARG A 60 -5.17 -16.25 -2.48
C ARG A 60 -5.13 -14.90 -3.18
N ALA A 61 -4.15 -14.68 -4.06
CA ALA A 61 -3.94 -13.43 -4.78
C ALA A 61 -5.21 -12.88 -5.47
N ALA A 62 -6.09 -13.74 -5.97
CA ALA A 62 -7.36 -13.35 -6.60
C ALA A 62 -8.36 -12.65 -5.65
N ARG A 63 -8.22 -12.83 -4.33
CA ARG A 63 -9.06 -12.19 -3.30
C ARG A 63 -8.47 -10.87 -2.80
N VAL A 64 -7.17 -10.63 -3.01
CA VAL A 64 -6.48 -9.42 -2.57
C VAL A 64 -6.59 -8.35 -3.66
N ARG A 65 -7.71 -7.64 -3.67
CA ARG A 65 -8.07 -6.60 -4.66
C ARG A 65 -8.68 -5.40 -3.97
N CYS A 66 -8.45 -4.20 -4.52
CA CYS A 66 -9.06 -2.98 -4.01
C CYS A 66 -10.59 -3.03 -4.16
N GLU A 67 -11.31 -2.66 -3.12
CA GLU A 67 -12.78 -2.53 -3.13
C GLU A 67 -13.26 -1.20 -3.74
N LEU A 68 -12.35 -0.23 -3.90
CA LEU A 68 -12.65 1.14 -4.31
C LEU A 68 -12.33 1.42 -5.79
N CYS A 69 -11.64 0.51 -6.48
CA CYS A 69 -11.30 0.67 -7.90
C CYS A 69 -11.06 -0.68 -8.60
N PRO A 70 -11.04 -0.74 -9.94
CA PRO A 70 -10.87 -1.99 -10.68
C PRO A 70 -9.40 -2.46 -10.83
N HIS A 71 -8.41 -1.70 -10.35
CA HIS A 71 -6.99 -2.02 -10.54
C HIS A 71 -6.48 -3.10 -9.57
N LYS A 72 -5.61 -3.99 -10.05
CA LYS A 72 -5.12 -5.17 -9.30
C LYS A 72 -3.78 -4.97 -8.59
N ASP A 73 -2.99 -4.03 -9.07
CA ASP A 73 -1.62 -3.76 -8.63
C ASP A 73 -1.55 -2.47 -7.83
N GLY A 74 -0.44 -2.24 -7.13
CA GLY A 74 -0.24 -1.08 -6.26
C GLY A 74 -0.24 -1.43 -4.77
N ALA A 75 -0.05 -0.40 -3.96
CA ALA A 75 0.08 -0.53 -2.51
C ALA A 75 -1.28 -0.69 -1.83
N LEU A 76 -1.55 -1.87 -1.27
CA LEU A 76 -2.80 -2.21 -0.59
C LEU A 76 -2.62 -2.27 0.93
N LYS A 77 -3.69 -1.96 1.67
CA LYS A 77 -3.85 -2.22 3.11
C LYS A 77 -5.18 -2.92 3.37
N ARG A 78 -5.29 -3.58 4.51
CA ARG A 78 -6.55 -4.17 4.96
C ARG A 78 -7.57 -3.07 5.28
N THR A 79 -8.82 -3.35 4.98
CA THR A 79 -9.96 -2.51 5.37
C THR A 79 -10.57 -2.95 6.69
N ASP A 80 -11.37 -2.09 7.30
CA ASP A 80 -12.15 -2.32 8.52
C ASP A 80 -13.24 -3.39 8.35
N ASN A 81 -13.72 -3.63 7.12
CA ASN A 81 -14.67 -4.68 6.79
C ASN A 81 -14.01 -6.04 6.43
N GLY A 82 -12.68 -6.16 6.57
CA GLY A 82 -11.92 -7.38 6.32
C GLY A 82 -11.45 -7.59 4.88
N GLY A 83 -11.71 -6.65 3.98
CA GLY A 83 -11.20 -6.63 2.62
C GLY A 83 -9.88 -5.88 2.45
N TRP A 84 -9.74 -5.22 1.30
CA TRP A 84 -8.51 -4.56 0.88
C TRP A 84 -8.82 -3.29 0.09
N ALA A 85 -8.03 -2.25 0.30
CA ALA A 85 -8.09 -1.02 -0.46
C ALA A 85 -6.69 -0.50 -0.75
N HIS A 86 -6.54 0.25 -1.86
CA HIS A 86 -5.31 0.96 -2.14
C HIS A 86 -5.13 2.12 -1.17
N VAL A 87 -3.89 2.35 -0.75
CA VAL A 87 -3.54 3.55 0.02
C VAL A 87 -3.87 4.81 -0.79
N VAL A 88 -3.57 4.82 -2.10
CA VAL A 88 -3.90 5.97 -2.96
C VAL A 88 -5.41 6.19 -3.08
N CYS A 89 -6.24 5.14 -3.21
CA CYS A 89 -7.69 5.30 -3.20
C CYS A 89 -8.17 5.91 -1.88
N ALA A 90 -7.64 5.44 -0.75
CA ALA A 90 -7.98 5.96 0.57
C ALA A 90 -7.55 7.43 0.79
N LEU A 91 -6.48 7.89 0.13
CA LEU A 91 -6.03 9.28 0.21
C LEU A 91 -6.88 10.23 -0.64
N TYR A 92 -7.51 9.75 -1.71
CA TYR A 92 -8.21 10.57 -2.69
C TYR A 92 -9.74 10.50 -2.61
N ILE A 93 -10.30 9.55 -1.84
CA ILE A 93 -11.74 9.50 -1.54
C ILE A 93 -11.97 10.18 -0.17
N PRO A 94 -12.67 11.33 -0.11
CA PRO A 94 -12.75 12.15 1.10
C PRO A 94 -13.31 11.44 2.34
N GLU A 95 -14.24 10.50 2.15
CA GLU A 95 -14.92 9.80 3.23
C GLU A 95 -14.11 8.63 3.78
N VAL A 96 -13.07 8.18 3.05
CA VAL A 96 -12.19 7.11 3.51
C VAL A 96 -11.22 7.66 4.54
N GLN A 97 -11.03 6.91 5.63
CA GLN A 97 -10.11 7.28 6.70
C GLN A 97 -9.04 6.20 6.91
N PHE A 98 -8.00 6.54 7.67
CA PHE A 98 -7.09 5.56 8.26
C PHE A 98 -7.35 5.50 9.76
N ALA A 99 -7.57 4.30 10.31
CA ALA A 99 -7.77 4.14 11.75
C ALA A 99 -6.54 4.59 12.56
N ASN A 100 -5.34 4.47 11.97
CA ASN A 100 -4.11 5.05 12.49
C ASN A 100 -3.33 5.69 11.33
N VAL A 101 -3.07 7.00 11.43
CA VAL A 101 -2.40 7.78 10.38
C VAL A 101 -0.89 7.53 10.31
N LEU A 102 -0.27 7.02 11.38
CA LEU A 102 1.17 6.69 11.40
C LEU A 102 1.44 5.37 10.69
N THR A 103 0.60 4.36 10.94
CA THR A 103 0.70 3.04 10.30
C THR A 103 -0.07 2.97 8.99
N MET A 104 -0.94 3.94 8.72
CA MET A 104 -1.87 3.98 7.58
C MET A 104 -2.68 2.68 7.44
N GLU A 105 -3.16 2.11 8.56
CA GLU A 105 -4.00 0.90 8.55
C GLU A 105 -4.78 0.70 9.87
N PRO A 106 -5.93 -0.02 9.83
CA PRO A 106 -6.69 -0.36 8.62
C PRO A 106 -7.25 0.88 7.91
N ILE A 107 -7.56 0.71 6.62
CA ILE A 107 -8.36 1.66 5.85
C ILE A 107 -9.82 1.54 6.31
N VAL A 108 -10.46 2.64 6.66
CA VAL A 108 -11.82 2.67 7.21
C VAL A 108 -12.79 3.09 6.12
N LEU A 109 -13.67 2.18 5.73
CA LEU A 109 -14.67 2.38 4.67
C LEU A 109 -16.08 2.64 5.21
N GLN A 110 -16.31 2.49 6.52
CA GLN A 110 -17.65 2.61 7.12
C GLN A 110 -18.37 3.96 6.88
N TYR A 111 -17.65 5.00 6.46
CA TYR A 111 -18.19 6.32 6.17
C TYR A 111 -18.40 6.59 4.68
N VAL A 112 -17.96 5.67 3.80
CA VAL A 112 -18.20 5.79 2.36
C VAL A 112 -19.70 5.61 2.10
N PRO A 113 -20.38 6.60 1.50
CA PRO A 113 -21.81 6.50 1.23
C PRO A 113 -22.11 5.32 0.29
N HIS A 114 -23.18 4.58 0.61
CA HIS A 114 -23.67 3.46 -0.18
C HIS A 114 -24.86 3.86 -1.06
N ASP A 115 -24.82 5.04 -1.67
CA ASP A 115 -25.99 5.69 -2.31
C ASP A 115 -27.22 5.88 -1.38
#